data_AF-A0A4S8JRI8-F1
#
_entry.id   AF-A0A4S8JRI8-F1
#
_cell.length_a   1.000
_cell.length_b   1.000
_cell.length_c   1.000
_cell.angle_alpha   90.00
_cell.angle_beta   90.00
_cell.angle_gamma   90.00
#
_symmetry.space_group_name_H-M   'P 1'
#
loop_
_entity.id
_entity.type
_entity.pdbx_description
1 polymer ?
#
loop_
_entity_poly.entity_id
_entity_poly.type
_entity_poly.pdbx_seq_one_letter_code
_entity_poly.pdbx_strand_id
1 'polypeptide(L)'
;MSCIGSSFGWLILCGDCGLIKLFNPLIGEDIRLPHLLGFPFHILMPGPDEVGNDIEEAVVSSDPTLDRDFAAILLKRGVDISCLTWRQR
;
A
#
# COMPACT_ATOMS: atom_id res chain seq x y z
N MET A 1 0.45 11.36 -4.37
CA MET A 1 0.84 10.20 -3.53
C MET A 1 0.71 10.61 -2.07
N SER A 2 0.06 9.77 -1.28
CA SER A 2 -0.16 9.98 0.16
C SER A 2 0.53 8.89 0.95
N CYS A 3 1.13 9.23 2.09
CA CYS A 3 1.66 8.24 3.03
C CYS A 3 0.50 7.62 3.81
N ILE A 4 0.37 6.31 3.74
CA ILE A 4 -0.70 5.53 4.38
C ILE A 4 -0.16 4.61 5.48
N GLY A 5 1.15 4.64 5.75
CA GLY A 5 1.76 3.83 6.80
C GLY A 5 3.27 3.85 6.73
N SER A 6 3.88 3.28 7.77
CA SER A 6 5.33 3.08 7.81
C SER A 6 5.67 1.85 8.62
N SER A 7 6.65 1.06 8.18
CA SER A 7 7.13 -0.10 8.92
C SER A 7 8.56 -0.44 8.53
N PHE A 8 9.38 -0.86 9.49
CA PHE A 8 10.81 -1.20 9.32
C PHE A 8 11.66 -0.13 8.60
N GLY A 9 11.33 1.16 8.78
CA GLY A 9 12.03 2.26 8.09
C GLY A 9 11.58 2.49 6.65
N TRP A 10 10.58 1.76 6.17
CA TRP A 10 9.93 1.98 4.89
C TRP A 10 8.64 2.77 5.07
N LEU A 11 8.42 3.76 4.20
CA LEU A 11 7.15 4.46 4.02
C LEU A 11 6.29 3.67 3.03
N ILE A 12 5.02 3.54 3.34
CA ILE A 12 4.03 2.90 2.48
C ILE A 12 3.21 4.02 1.84
N LEU A 13 3.37 4.18 0.54
CA LEU A 13 2.82 5.29 -0.24
C LEU A 13 1.72 4.77 -1.16
N CYS A 14 0.55 5.39 -1.11
CA CYS A 14 -0.53 5.16 -2.06
C CYS A 14 -0.54 6.29 -3.10
N GLY A 15 -0.41 5.93 -4.37
CA GLY A 15 -0.58 6.80 -5.52
C GLY A 15 -1.98 6.69 -6.13
N ASP A 16 -2.13 7.35 -7.27
CA ASP A 16 -3.36 7.29 -8.07
C ASP A 16 -3.58 5.87 -8.59
N CYS A 17 -4.84 5.52 -8.87
CA CYS A 17 -5.24 4.22 -9.40
C CYS A 17 -4.83 3.01 -8.54
N GLY A 18 -4.69 3.19 -7.22
CA GLY A 18 -4.35 2.09 -6.30
C GLY A 18 -2.90 1.62 -6.39
N LEU A 19 -2.00 2.42 -6.95
CA LEU A 19 -0.56 2.13 -6.96
C LEU A 19 -0.01 2.18 -5.53
N ILE A 20 0.50 1.05 -5.02
CA ILE A 20 1.17 1.01 -3.72
C ILE A 20 2.68 0.88 -3.93
N LYS A 21 3.43 1.74 -3.24
CA LYS A 21 4.89 1.81 -3.29
C LYS A 21 5.45 1.81 -1.88
N LEU A 22 6.48 1.00 -1.64
CA LEU A 22 7.34 1.13 -0.47
C LEU A 22 8.52 2.02 -0.80
N PHE A 23 8.85 2.97 0.06
CA PHE A 23 9.99 3.85 -0.11
C PHE A 23 10.81 3.93 1.19
N ASN A 24 12.10 3.62 1.11
CA ASN A 24 13.00 3.77 2.25
C ASN A 24 13.81 5.07 2.10
N PRO A 25 13.53 6.12 2.90
CA PRO A 25 14.23 7.39 2.79
C PRO A 25 15.69 7.33 3.23
N LEU A 26 16.10 6.31 4.01
CA LEU A 26 17.47 6.19 4.51
C LEU A 26 18.43 5.66 3.43
N ILE A 27 17.99 4.68 2.65
CA ILE A 27 18.81 4.05 1.59
C ILE A 27 18.42 4.52 0.18
N GLY A 28 17.34 5.31 0.05
CA GLY A 28 16.87 5.84 -1.23
C GLY A 28 16.25 4.77 -2.15
N GLU A 29 15.87 3.62 -1.62
CA GLU A 29 15.30 2.52 -2.39
C GLU A 29 13.77 2.58 -2.46
N ASP A 30 13.23 2.00 -3.53
CA ASP A 30 11.80 1.73 -3.62
C ASP A 30 11.42 0.36 -4.15
N ILE A 31 10.27 -0.11 -3.68
CA ILE A 31 9.63 -1.35 -4.13
C ILE A 31 8.23 -1.00 -4.61
N ARG A 32 7.90 -1.34 -5.84
CA ARG A 32 6.55 -1.21 -6.38
C ARG A 32 5.81 -2.50 -6.12
N LEU A 33 4.75 -2.45 -5.32
CA LEU A 33 3.92 -3.61 -5.09
C LEU A 33 3.04 -3.88 -6.31
N PRO A 34 2.54 -5.12 -6.49
CA PRO A 34 1.64 -5.43 -7.57
C PRO A 34 0.42 -4.52 -7.46
N HIS A 35 -0.06 -4.05 -8.61
CA HIS A 35 -1.29 -3.27 -8.63
C HIS A 35 -2.41 -4.14 -8.04
N LEU A 36 -3.25 -3.54 -7.22
CA LEU A 36 -4.48 -4.14 -6.73
C LEU A 36 -5.51 -4.21 -7.89
N LEU A 37 -5.18 -4.94 -8.97
CA LEU A 37 -6.07 -5.19 -10.09
C LEU A 37 -7.08 -6.25 -9.65
N GLY A 38 -8.35 -5.84 -9.54
CA GLY A 38 -9.47 -6.68 -9.09
C GLY A 38 -10.20 -6.11 -7.88
N PHE A 39 -9.66 -5.09 -7.23
CA PHE A 39 -10.41 -4.30 -6.26
C PHE A 39 -11.05 -3.12 -6.99
N PRO A 40 -12.36 -2.93 -6.87
CA PRO A 40 -13.00 -1.79 -7.46
C PRO A 40 -12.63 -0.55 -6.64
N PHE A 41 -11.51 0.08 -6.95
CA PHE A 41 -11.30 1.48 -6.62
C PHE A 41 -12.37 2.37 -7.32
N HIS A 42 -13.15 1.80 -8.26
CA HIS A 42 -14.17 2.46 -9.06
C HIS A 42 -15.65 2.08 -8.73
N ILE A 43 -15.97 1.27 -7.71
CA ILE A 43 -17.39 0.96 -7.37
C ILE A 43 -17.93 1.82 -6.21
N LEU A 44 -17.13 2.73 -5.67
CA LEU A 44 -17.64 3.83 -4.85
C LEU A 44 -17.20 5.13 -5.52
N MET A 45 -17.94 5.54 -6.55
CA MET A 45 -18.14 6.96 -6.74
C MET A 45 -19.24 7.39 -5.75
N PRO A 46 -18.92 7.94 -4.56
CA PRO A 46 -19.73 9.05 -4.12
C PRO A 46 -19.48 10.19 -5.12
N GLY A 47 -20.38 11.16 -5.16
CA GLY A 47 -20.29 12.31 -6.08
C GLY A 47 -18.95 13.05 -6.01
N PRO A 48 -18.78 14.09 -6.84
CA PRO A 48 -17.51 14.77 -7.14
C PRO A 48 -16.72 15.38 -5.95
N ASP A 49 -17.11 15.15 -4.70
CA ASP A 49 -16.56 15.79 -3.50
C ASP A 49 -15.76 14.86 -2.56
N GLU A 50 -15.69 13.54 -2.77
CA GLU A 50 -14.90 12.64 -1.89
C GLU A 50 -14.00 11.67 -2.67
N VAL A 51 -12.89 12.19 -3.20
CA VAL A 51 -11.74 11.38 -3.64
C VAL A 51 -10.87 11.08 -2.42
N GLY A 52 -11.41 10.32 -1.47
CA GLY A 52 -10.69 9.82 -0.31
C GLY A 52 -10.08 8.46 -0.63
N ASN A 53 -8.75 8.34 -0.59
CA ASN A 53 -8.12 7.03 -0.50
C ASN A 53 -8.61 6.36 0.79
N ASP A 54 -9.51 5.39 0.71
CA ASP A 54 -10.11 4.67 1.86
C ASP A 54 -9.12 3.82 2.68
N ILE A 55 -7.82 3.93 2.40
CA ILE A 55 -6.77 3.24 3.14
C ILE A 55 -6.36 4.12 4.31
N GLU A 56 -6.71 3.68 5.52
CA GLU A 56 -6.37 4.39 6.76
C GLU A 56 -4.95 4.05 7.21
N GLU A 57 -4.58 2.78 7.09
CA GLU A 57 -3.31 2.28 7.60
C GLU A 57 -2.76 1.16 6.71
N ALA A 58 -1.44 1.05 6.70
CA ALA A 58 -0.73 -0.02 6.06
C ALA A 58 0.49 -0.44 6.89
N VAL A 59 0.78 -1.73 6.86
CA VAL A 59 1.97 -2.31 7.51
C VAL A 59 2.58 -3.39 6.62
N VAL A 60 3.88 -3.62 6.77
CA VAL A 60 4.56 -4.78 6.17
C VAL A 60 4.89 -5.82 7.23
N SER A 61 4.89 -7.10 6.87
CA SER A 61 5.08 -8.22 7.80
C SER A 61 6.53 -8.43 8.25
N SER A 62 7.51 -8.02 7.43
CA SER A 62 8.95 -8.16 7.68
C SER A 62 9.70 -7.00 7.04
N ASP A 63 10.98 -6.81 7.40
CA ASP A 63 11.84 -5.75 6.86
C ASP A 63 12.18 -6.03 5.39
N PRO A 64 11.66 -5.23 4.43
CA PRO A 64 11.91 -5.40 3.00
C PRO A 64 13.37 -5.27 2.59
N THR A 65 14.23 -4.72 3.45
CA THR A 65 15.68 -4.61 3.23
C THR A 65 16.38 -5.96 3.41
N LEU A 66 15.89 -6.79 4.33
CA LEU A 66 16.48 -8.07 4.71
C LEU A 66 15.76 -9.26 4.07
N ASP A 67 14.45 -9.14 3.91
CA ASP A 67 13.55 -10.19 3.42
C ASP A 67 12.62 -9.62 2.34
N ARG A 68 12.81 -10.09 1.10
CA ARG A 68 12.02 -9.65 -0.07
C ARG A 68 10.79 -10.56 -0.30
N ASP A 69 10.49 -11.47 0.62
CA ASP A 69 9.28 -12.28 0.65
C ASP A 69 8.35 -11.83 1.80
N PHE A 70 7.81 -10.63 1.68
CA PHE A 70 6.95 -10.02 2.70
C PHE A 70 5.50 -9.86 2.23
N ALA A 71 4.59 -9.69 3.20
CA ALA A 71 3.21 -9.28 2.96
C ALA A 71 3.04 -7.80 3.35
N ALA A 72 2.41 -7.02 2.48
CA ALA A 72 1.86 -5.71 2.80
C ALA A 72 0.37 -5.85 3.12
N ILE A 73 -0.01 -5.43 4.32
CA ILE A 73 -1.38 -5.46 4.82
C ILE A 73 -1.92 -4.04 4.78
N LEU A 74 -3.03 -3.86 4.08
CA LEU A 74 -3.73 -2.58 3.93
C LEU A 74 -5.05 -2.67 4.71
N LEU A 75 -5.24 -1.75 5.64
CA LEU A 75 -6.44 -1.63 6.45
C LEU A 75 -7.32 -0.50 5.91
N LYS A 76 -8.56 -0.83 5.59
CA LYS A 76 -9.57 0.14 5.17
C LYS A 76 -10.60 0.40 6.27
N ARG A 77 -11.17 1.59 6.23
CA ARG A 77 -12.28 1.96 7.11
C ARG A 77 -13.49 1.07 6.77
N GLY A 78 -14.01 0.33 7.75
CA GLY A 78 -15.19 -0.52 7.55
C GLY A 78 -14.95 -2.03 7.41
N VAL A 79 -13.81 -2.55 7.90
CA VAL A 79 -13.49 -3.99 8.12
C VAL A 79 -12.86 -4.74 6.93
N ASP A 80 -12.66 -4.11 5.76
CA ASP A 80 -11.96 -4.77 4.66
C ASP A 80 -10.44 -4.76 4.86
N ILE A 81 -9.88 -5.95 5.15
CA ILE A 81 -8.43 -6.19 5.21
C ILE A 81 -7.98 -6.72 3.84
N SER A 82 -7.07 -6.00 3.18
CA SER A 82 -6.45 -6.46 1.92
C SER A 82 -5.00 -6.83 2.17
N CYS A 83 -4.58 -8.00 1.66
CA CYS A 83 -3.21 -8.48 1.79
C CYS A 83 -2.57 -8.64 0.40
N LEU A 84 -1.40 -8.03 0.23
CA LEU A 84 -0.56 -8.15 -0.96
C LEU A 84 0.73 -8.86 -0.59
N THR A 85 1.06 -9.94 -1.29
CA THR A 85 2.36 -10.60 -1.12
C THR A 85 3.32 -10.14 -2.19
N TRP A 86 4.50 -9.68 -1.79
CA TRP A 86 5.63 -9.48 -2.70
C TRP A 86 6.54 -10.70 -2.63
N ARG A 87 6.97 -11.20 -3.79
CA ARG A 87 7.97 -12.27 -3.89
C ARG A 87 8.96 -11.95 -4.98
N GLN A 88 10.24 -12.01 -4.66
CA GLN A 88 11.31 -11.86 -5.64
C GLN A 88 11.66 -13.26 -6.18
N ARG A 89 11.25 -13.55 -7.43
CA ARG A 89 11.69 -14.76 -8.14
C ARG A 89 13.09 -14.58 -8.70
#